data_AF-A0A7Y8MBT2-F1
#
_entry.id   AF-A0A7Y8MBT2-F1
#
_cell.length_a   1.000
_cell.length_b   1.000
_cell.length_c   1.000
_cell.angle_alpha   90.00
_cell.angle_beta   90.00
_cell.angle_gamma   90.00
#
_symmetry.space_group_name_H-M   'P 1'
#
loop_
_entity.id
_entity.type
_entity.pdbx_description
1 polymer ?
#
loop_
_entity_poly.entity_id
_entity_poly.type
_entity_poly.pdbx_seq_one_letter_code
_entity_poly.pdbx_strand_id
1 'polypeptide(L)'
;MSARRPLSPALLVRVVLYLALFLVVALIGFSRIDVETLFRDEAALGPLALIDKAQLRSGRRLYEINCAQCHGTEARTDEPRRDLLQGPPDRAGFFKAVREGRPGMPAYDGLLAAQEIEDIFWYLEVTRAARER
;
A
#
# COMPACT_ATOMS: atom_id res chain seq x y z
N MET A 1 -25.84 58.43 -3.89
CA MET A 1 -25.62 58.14 -5.33
C MET A 1 -24.12 58.06 -5.57
N SER A 2 -23.55 56.85 -5.67
CA SER A 2 -22.11 56.64 -5.90
C SER A 2 -21.84 56.56 -7.41
N ALA A 3 -21.17 57.56 -7.96
CA ALA A 3 -20.82 57.61 -9.38
C ALA A 3 -19.75 56.55 -9.69
N ARG A 4 -20.07 55.60 -10.57
CA ARG A 4 -19.09 54.60 -11.04
C ARG A 4 -18.00 55.33 -11.81
N ARG A 5 -16.78 55.35 -11.28
CA ARG A 5 -15.62 55.91 -11.97
C ARG A 5 -15.30 55.01 -13.17
N PRO A 6 -15.16 55.56 -14.39
CA PRO A 6 -14.81 54.76 -15.56
C PRO A 6 -13.42 54.15 -15.38
N LEU A 7 -13.29 52.89 -15.78
CA LEU A 7 -12.02 52.16 -15.73
C LEU A 7 -11.00 52.85 -16.63
N SER A 8 -9.78 53.06 -16.14
CA SER A 8 -8.72 53.64 -16.96
C SER A 8 -8.31 52.66 -18.06
N PRO A 9 -7.92 53.15 -19.26
CA PRO A 9 -7.46 52.29 -20.36
C PRO A 9 -6.34 51.33 -19.93
N ALA A 10 -5.44 51.78 -19.04
CA ALA A 10 -4.36 50.97 -18.50
C ALA A 10 -4.83 49.79 -17.64
N LEU A 11 -5.92 49.96 -16.88
CA LEU A 11 -6.50 48.89 -16.08
C LEU A 11 -7.19 47.84 -16.97
N LEU A 12 -7.87 48.28 -18.02
CA LEU A 12 -8.49 47.39 -19.00
C LEU A 12 -7.42 46.51 -19.70
N VAL A 13 -6.32 47.11 -20.15
CA VAL A 13 -5.21 46.38 -20.78
C VAL A 13 -4.60 45.36 -19.83
N ARG A 14 -4.37 45.73 -18.57
CA ARG A 14 -3.82 44.80 -17.56
C ARG A 14 -4.75 43.62 -17.28
N VAL A 15 -6.06 43.87 -17.17
CA VAL A 15 -7.05 42.80 -16.97
C VAL A 15 -7.07 41.84 -18.17
N VAL A 16 -7.06 42.36 -19.39
CA VAL A 16 -7.01 41.52 -20.61
C VAL A 16 -5.73 40.69 -20.67
N LEU A 17 -4.57 41.28 -20.34
CA LEU A 17 -3.30 40.56 -20.29
C LEU A 17 -3.28 39.45 -19.23
N TYR A 18 -3.84 39.70 -18.05
CA TYR A 18 -3.95 38.67 -17.00
C TYR A 18 -4.92 37.56 -17.39
N LEU A 19 -6.04 37.88 -18.01
CA LEU A 19 -7.00 36.87 -18.49
C LEU A 19 -6.39 36.02 -19.60
N ALA A 20 -5.66 36.63 -20.55
CA ALA A 20 -4.96 35.91 -21.61
C ALA A 20 -3.84 35.01 -21.04
N LEU A 21 -3.04 35.51 -20.10
CA LEU A 21 -2.00 34.72 -19.43
C LEU A 21 -2.60 33.53 -18.66
N PHE A 22 -3.69 33.74 -17.93
CA PHE A 22 -4.40 32.67 -17.22
C PHE A 22 -4.89 31.59 -18.19
N LEU A 23 -5.47 31.99 -19.32
CA LEU A 23 -5.92 31.06 -20.38
C LEU A 23 -4.77 30.25 -20.96
N VAL A 24 -3.63 30.89 -21.24
CA VAL A 24 -2.43 30.21 -21.75
C VAL A 24 -1.89 29.22 -20.72
N VAL A 25 -1.79 29.61 -19.44
CA VAL A 25 -1.34 28.72 -18.36
C VAL A 25 -2.32 27.56 -18.16
N ALA A 26 -3.62 27.80 -18.24
CA ALA A 26 -4.63 26.74 -18.14
C ALA A 26 -4.52 25.75 -19.32
N LEU A 27 -4.35 26.23 -20.55
CA LEU A 27 -4.21 25.38 -21.75
C LEU A 27 -2.89 24.58 -21.75
N ILE A 28 -1.80 25.16 -21.24
CA ILE A 28 -0.50 24.48 -21.12
C ILE A 28 -0.50 23.51 -19.91
N GLY A 29 -1.15 23.88 -18.81
CA GLY A 29 -1.20 23.07 -17.58
C GLY A 29 -2.08 21.83 -17.70
N PHE A 30 -3.18 21.90 -18.47
CA PHE A 30 -4.11 20.78 -18.62
C PHE A 30 -3.60 19.67 -19.55
N SER A 31 -2.61 19.95 -20.39
CA SER A 31 -2.09 19.00 -21.39
C SER A 31 -0.96 18.09 -20.89
N ARG A 32 -0.51 18.25 -19.63
CA ARG A 32 0.55 17.42 -19.03
C ARG A 32 0.14 16.66 -17.75
N ILE A 33 -1.07 16.89 -17.26
CA ILE A 33 -1.59 16.14 -16.11
C ILE A 33 -2.33 14.95 -16.69
N ASP A 34 -1.59 13.91 -17.03
CA ASP A 34 -2.20 12.62 -17.35
C ASP A 34 -2.94 12.15 -16.11
N VAL A 35 -4.27 12.14 -16.20
CA VAL A 35 -5.20 11.71 -15.15
C VAL A 35 -4.80 10.33 -14.57
N GLU A 36 -4.12 9.52 -15.38
CA GLU A 36 -3.54 8.23 -15.01
C GLU A 36 -2.48 8.29 -13.91
N THR A 37 -1.73 9.40 -13.80
CA THR A 37 -0.77 9.61 -12.70
C THR A 37 -1.45 9.93 -11.37
N LEU A 38 -2.64 10.54 -11.38
CA LEU A 38 -3.41 10.84 -10.17
C LEU A 38 -4.05 9.59 -9.56
N PHE A 39 -4.30 8.55 -10.36
CA PHE A 39 -4.88 7.28 -9.90
C PHE A 39 -3.85 6.18 -9.61
N ARG A 40 -2.57 6.41 -9.94
CA ARG A 40 -1.51 5.42 -9.76
C ARG A 40 -1.15 5.19 -8.28
N ASP A 41 -1.36 6.18 -7.43
CA ASP A 41 -1.04 6.08 -5.99
C ASP A 41 -1.97 5.13 -5.21
N GLU A 42 -3.20 4.88 -5.67
CA GLU A 42 -4.11 3.91 -5.04
C GLU A 42 -3.89 2.48 -5.52
N ALA A 43 -3.52 2.28 -6.79
CA ALA A 43 -3.34 0.96 -7.39
C ALA A 43 -2.16 0.19 -6.79
N ALA A 44 -1.15 0.89 -6.25
CA ALA A 44 0.02 0.27 -5.62
C ALA A 44 -0.27 -0.37 -4.24
N LEU A 45 -1.46 -0.14 -3.66
CA LEU A 45 -1.86 -0.74 -2.37
C LEU A 45 -2.90 -1.85 -2.52
N GLY A 46 -3.57 -1.99 -3.67
CA GLY A 46 -4.40 -3.15 -4.03
C GLY A 46 -5.27 -3.73 -2.90
N PRO A 47 -5.48 -5.06 -2.85
CA PRO A 47 -6.20 -5.74 -1.76
C PRO A 47 -5.63 -5.49 -0.35
N LEU A 48 -4.35 -5.11 -0.25
CA LEU A 48 -3.69 -4.82 1.03
C LEU A 48 -4.22 -3.53 1.68
N ALA A 49 -4.75 -2.59 0.89
CA ALA A 49 -5.38 -1.37 1.40
C ALA A 49 -6.64 -1.63 2.23
N LEU A 50 -7.29 -2.77 2.01
CA LEU A 50 -8.53 -3.17 2.69
C LEU A 50 -8.27 -3.99 3.96
N ILE A 51 -7.02 -4.38 4.23
CA ILE A 51 -6.68 -5.16 5.42
C ILE A 51 -6.77 -4.24 6.65
N ASP A 52 -7.61 -4.63 7.61
CA ASP A 52 -7.79 -3.86 8.83
C ASP A 52 -6.50 -3.83 9.66
N LYS A 53 -6.25 -2.69 10.31
CA LYS A 53 -5.08 -2.52 11.18
C LYS A 53 -5.13 -3.49 12.37
N ALA A 54 -6.30 -3.86 12.88
CA ALA A 54 -6.38 -4.85 13.95
C ALA A 54 -6.00 -6.24 13.43
N GLN A 55 -6.39 -6.59 12.20
CA GLN A 55 -5.99 -7.82 11.54
C GLN A 55 -4.47 -7.93 11.39
N LEU A 56 -3.81 -6.86 10.93
CA LEU A 56 -2.34 -6.85 10.84
C LEU A 56 -1.66 -6.95 12.21
N ARG A 57 -2.21 -6.30 13.25
CA ARG A 57 -1.68 -6.42 14.61
C ARG A 57 -1.86 -7.83 15.18
N SER A 58 -3.00 -8.46 14.89
CA SER A 58 -3.28 -9.85 15.25
C SER A 58 -2.26 -10.78 14.59
N GLY A 59 -2.14 -10.70 13.25
CA GLY A 59 -1.20 -11.50 12.47
C GLY A 59 0.24 -11.35 12.90
N ARG A 60 0.69 -10.11 13.16
CA ARG A 60 2.03 -9.83 13.68
C ARG A 60 2.26 -10.51 15.03
N ARG A 61 1.34 -10.37 15.99
CA ARG A 61 1.47 -10.99 17.31
C ARG A 61 1.54 -12.51 17.21
N LEU A 62 0.64 -13.10 16.42
CA LEU A 62 0.59 -14.55 16.22
C LEU A 62 1.88 -15.05 15.55
N TYR A 63 2.39 -14.32 14.56
CA TYR A 63 3.67 -14.61 13.92
C TYR A 63 4.83 -14.57 14.91
N GLU A 64 4.91 -13.52 15.75
CA GLU A 64 5.97 -13.35 16.75
C GLU A 64 5.98 -14.49 17.77
N ILE A 65 4.80 -14.97 18.19
CA ILE A 65 4.66 -16.05 19.17
C ILE A 65 4.98 -17.42 18.57
N ASN A 66 4.50 -17.71 17.35
CA ASN A 66 4.48 -19.06 16.80
C ASN A 66 5.58 -19.31 15.75
N CYS A 67 6.03 -18.29 15.02
CA CYS A 67 6.81 -18.48 13.80
C CYS A 67 8.22 -17.88 13.89
N ALA A 68 8.35 -16.74 14.56
CA ALA A 68 9.57 -15.93 14.54
C ALA A 68 10.81 -16.64 15.11
N GLN A 69 10.64 -17.63 15.99
CA GLN A 69 11.75 -18.39 16.54
C GLN A 69 12.57 -19.12 15.46
N CYS A 70 11.92 -19.57 14.39
CA CYS A 70 12.58 -20.28 13.29
C CYS A 70 12.69 -19.44 12.01
N HIS A 71 11.68 -18.62 11.75
CA HIS A 71 11.59 -17.79 10.53
C HIS A 71 12.14 -16.37 10.71
N GLY A 72 12.60 -16.05 11.93
CA GLY A 72 13.22 -14.78 12.28
C GLY A 72 12.22 -13.66 12.57
N THR A 73 12.72 -12.55 13.08
CA THR A 73 11.91 -11.35 13.30
C THR A 73 11.52 -10.74 11.96
N GLU A 74 10.27 -10.30 11.83
CA GLU A 74 9.76 -9.71 10.58
C GLU A 74 9.95 -10.61 9.36
N ALA A 75 9.79 -11.92 9.54
CA ALA A 75 9.84 -12.91 8.45
C ALA A 75 11.20 -13.10 7.78
N ARG A 76 12.27 -12.53 8.35
CA ARG A 76 13.63 -12.58 7.80
C ARG A 76 14.59 -13.34 8.70
N THR A 77 15.37 -14.23 8.10
CA THR A 77 16.48 -14.93 8.73
C THR A 77 17.60 -15.18 7.72
N ASP A 78 18.83 -15.40 8.21
CA ASP A 78 19.98 -15.69 7.36
C ASP A 78 20.05 -17.17 6.91
N GLU A 79 19.07 -18.00 7.26
CA GLU A 79 18.85 -19.33 6.64
C GLU A 79 17.81 -19.18 5.50
N PRO A 80 18.24 -19.11 4.23
CA PRO A 80 17.34 -19.04 3.07
C PRO A 80 16.14 -19.99 3.09
N ARG A 81 16.28 -21.23 3.62
CA ARG A 81 15.17 -22.19 3.65
C ARG A 81 14.05 -21.80 4.62
N ARG A 82 14.33 -20.90 5.56
CA ARG A 82 13.39 -20.41 6.57
C ARG A 82 13.05 -18.95 6.39
N ASP A 83 13.71 -18.24 5.47
CA ASP A 83 13.35 -16.88 5.13
C ASP A 83 12.00 -16.85 4.40
N LEU A 84 10.99 -16.26 5.04
CA LEU A 84 9.65 -16.19 4.49
C LEU A 84 9.45 -15.01 3.54
N LEU A 85 10.40 -14.07 3.48
CA LEU A 85 10.42 -13.04 2.44
C LEU A 85 10.78 -13.63 1.08
N GLN A 86 11.40 -14.82 1.05
CA GLN A 86 11.66 -15.63 -0.13
C GLN A 86 10.66 -16.80 -0.28
N GLY A 87 9.69 -16.90 0.64
CA GLY A 87 8.79 -18.03 0.86
C GLY A 87 7.66 -18.18 -0.17
N PRO A 88 6.75 -19.15 0.03
CA PRO A 88 5.86 -19.69 -1.02
C PRO A 88 5.01 -18.61 -1.70
N PRO A 89 4.78 -18.74 -3.02
CA PRO A 89 4.28 -17.66 -3.86
C PRO A 89 2.78 -17.37 -3.68
N ASP A 90 2.02 -18.27 -3.04
CA ASP A 90 0.57 -18.18 -2.98
C ASP A 90 -0.03 -18.61 -1.63
N ARG A 91 -1.27 -18.15 -1.42
CA ARG A 91 -2.06 -18.35 -0.20
C ARG A 91 -2.34 -19.82 0.08
N ALA A 92 -2.64 -20.64 -0.93
CA ALA A 92 -2.98 -22.04 -0.71
C ALA A 92 -1.77 -22.83 -0.20
N GLY A 93 -0.59 -22.58 -0.78
CA GLY A 93 0.67 -23.13 -0.33
C GLY A 93 1.01 -22.73 1.10
N PHE A 94 0.79 -21.47 1.46
CA PHE A 94 0.96 -20.99 2.84
C PHE A 94 0.05 -21.75 3.82
N PHE A 95 -1.25 -21.81 3.54
CA PHE A 95 -2.22 -22.49 4.41
C PHE A 95 -1.88 -23.97 4.59
N LYS A 96 -1.52 -24.65 3.51
CA LYS A 96 -1.09 -26.05 3.56
C LYS A 96 0.14 -26.22 4.46
N ALA A 97 1.17 -25.42 4.25
CA ALA A 97 2.42 -25.51 5.02
C ALA A 97 2.21 -25.25 6.51
N VAL A 98 1.35 -24.29 6.88
CA VAL A 98 1.06 -23.98 8.28
C VAL A 98 0.20 -25.07 8.93
N ARG A 99 -0.86 -25.53 8.25
CA ARG A 99 -1.77 -26.53 8.81
C ARG A 99 -1.12 -27.91 8.92
N GLU A 100 -0.49 -28.37 7.84
CA GLU A 100 0.07 -29.72 7.76
C GLU A 100 1.52 -29.80 8.26
N GLY A 101 2.21 -28.66 8.38
CA GLY A 101 3.64 -28.62 8.66
C GLY A 101 4.49 -29.07 7.45
N ARG A 102 5.81 -29.14 7.67
CA ARG A 102 6.80 -29.64 6.69
C ARG A 102 7.90 -30.39 7.46
N PRO A 103 8.79 -31.16 6.82
CA PRO A 103 9.95 -31.72 7.52
C PRO A 103 10.75 -30.62 8.24
N GLY A 104 10.78 -30.67 9.58
CA GLY A 104 11.41 -29.65 10.44
C GLY A 104 10.56 -28.40 10.74
N MET A 105 9.30 -28.35 10.31
CA MET A 105 8.32 -27.30 10.62
C MET A 105 7.08 -27.95 11.24
N PRO A 106 6.68 -27.59 12.48
CA PRO A 106 5.52 -28.19 13.12
C PRO A 106 4.21 -27.83 12.37
N ALA A 107 3.23 -28.72 12.51
CA ALA A 107 1.86 -28.50 12.07
C ALA A 107 1.10 -27.66 13.09
N TYR A 108 0.23 -26.76 12.63
CA TYR A 108 -0.60 -25.89 13.47
C TYR A 108 -2.10 -26.16 13.37
N ASP A 109 -2.51 -27.22 12.65
CA ASP A 109 -3.91 -27.64 12.62
C ASP A 109 -4.42 -27.94 14.04
N GLY A 110 -5.56 -27.36 14.40
CA GLY A 110 -6.14 -27.45 15.76
C GLY A 110 -5.44 -26.60 16.83
N LEU A 111 -4.28 -25.99 16.54
CA LEU A 111 -3.60 -25.04 17.43
C LEU A 111 -3.93 -23.59 17.09
N LEU A 112 -4.09 -23.30 15.79
CA LEU A 112 -4.50 -22.00 15.28
C LEU A 112 -5.81 -22.15 14.49
N ALA A 113 -6.74 -21.22 14.70
CA ALA A 113 -7.93 -21.10 13.89
C ALA A 113 -7.59 -20.66 12.46
N ALA A 114 -8.44 -21.02 11.49
CA ALA A 114 -8.23 -20.65 10.09
C ALA A 114 -8.09 -19.12 9.90
N GLN A 115 -8.82 -18.32 10.68
CA GLN A 115 -8.71 -16.88 10.66
C GLN A 115 -7.37 -16.37 11.24
N GLU A 116 -6.83 -17.03 12.25
CA GLU A 116 -5.52 -16.67 12.81
C GLU A 116 -4.40 -16.95 11.81
N ILE A 117 -4.50 -18.06 11.07
CA ILE A 117 -3.59 -18.38 9.96
C ILE A 117 -3.73 -17.34 8.84
N GLU A 118 -4.96 -16.90 8.53
CA GLU A 118 -5.22 -15.83 7.56
C GLU A 118 -4.58 -14.49 7.98
N ASP A 119 -4.69 -14.12 9.26
CA ASP A 119 -4.11 -12.89 9.77
C ASP A 119 -2.58 -12.90 9.64
N ILE A 120 -1.95 -14.05 9.94
CA ILE A 120 -0.50 -14.23 9.74
C ILE A 120 -0.16 -14.09 8.24
N PHE A 121 -0.93 -14.69 7.34
CA PHE A 121 -0.73 -14.56 5.90
C PHE A 121 -0.69 -13.09 5.47
N TRP A 122 -1.69 -12.30 5.85
CA TRP A 122 -1.73 -10.88 5.48
C TRP A 122 -0.63 -10.05 6.13
N TYR A 123 -0.22 -10.38 7.35
CA TYR A 123 0.96 -9.77 7.95
C TYR A 123 2.22 -10.01 7.10
N LEU A 124 2.42 -11.23 6.59
CA LEU A 124 3.56 -11.56 5.74
C LEU A 124 3.50 -10.83 4.39
N GLU A 125 2.34 -10.77 3.75
CA GLU A 125 2.18 -10.06 2.47
C GLU A 125 2.49 -8.56 2.61
N VAL A 126 1.97 -7.91 3.67
CA VAL A 126 2.30 -6.50 3.95
C VAL A 126 3.79 -6.33 4.27
N THR A 127 4.38 -7.25 5.03
CA THR A 127 5.81 -7.18 5.39
C THR A 127 6.72 -7.30 4.16
N ARG A 128 6.38 -8.16 3.20
CA ARG A 128 7.10 -8.28 1.91
C ARG A 128 6.97 -7.00 1.08
N ALA A 129 5.73 -6.54 0.86
CA ALA A 129 5.47 -5.35 0.06
C ALA A 129 6.13 -4.07 0.62
N ALA A 130 6.29 -3.97 1.95
CA ALA A 130 6.96 -2.85 2.58
C ALA A 130 8.48 -2.83 2.35
N ARG A 131 9.11 -3.96 2.00
CA ARG A 131 10.56 -4.10 1.83
C ARG A 131 11.03 -4.08 0.38
N GLU A 132 10.11 -4.25 -0.57
CA GLU A 132 10.37 -4.09 -2.01
C GLU A 132 10.33 -2.62 -2.46
N ARG A 133 10.07 -1.69 -1.54
CA ARG A 133 10.13 -0.24 -1.73
C ARG A 133 11.48 0.32 -1.31
#